data_AF-A0A6Y6FIV4-F1
#
_entry.id   AF-A0A6Y6FIV4-F1
#
_cell.length_a   1.000
_cell.length_b   1.000
_cell.length_c   1.000
_cell.angle_alpha   90.00
_cell.angle_beta   90.00
_cell.angle_gamma   90.00
#
_symmetry.space_group_name_H-M   'P 1'
#
loop_
_entity.id
_entity.type
_entity.pdbx_description
1 polymer ?
#
loop_
_entity_poly.entity_id
_entity_poly.type
_entity_poly.pdbx_seq_one_letter_code
_entity_poly.pdbx_strand_id
1 'polypeptide(L)'
;NYFGIANAYQGCVDLDHWIRRRVRMCYWRQWRKPRTKVQNLLKRGVRIQAAVACGLTSKGPWRSSKTPGIQQALSNEYLEKAGLYSLRDGWIAVHYPSQITG
;
A
#
# COMPACT_ATOMS: atom_id res chain seq x y z
N ASN A 1 27.57 -7.31 -16.27
CA ASN A 1 26.12 -7.05 -16.47
C ASN A 1 25.27 -7.12 -15.17
N TYR A 2 25.89 -7.10 -13.98
CA TYR A 2 25.19 -7.25 -12.69
C TYR A 2 24.48 -5.97 -12.22
N PHE A 3 25.15 -4.82 -12.35
CA PHE A 3 24.63 -3.53 -11.87
C PHE A 3 23.38 -3.03 -12.62
N GLY A 4 23.27 -3.32 -13.93
CA GLY A 4 22.10 -2.94 -14.73
C GLY A 4 20.82 -3.66 -14.31
N ILE A 5 20.92 -4.96 -14.04
CA ILE A 5 19.81 -5.79 -13.56
C ILE A 5 19.38 -5.35 -12.16
N ALA A 6 20.34 -5.09 -11.27
CA ALA A 6 20.06 -4.59 -9.92
C ALA A 6 19.36 -3.22 -9.93
N ASN A 7 19.81 -2.28 -10.78
CA ASN A 7 19.17 -0.98 -10.93
C ASN A 7 17.74 -1.08 -11.47
N ALA A 8 17.51 -1.95 -12.47
CA ALA A 8 16.17 -2.17 -13.01
C ALA A 8 15.23 -2.75 -11.94
N TYR A 9 15.68 -3.73 -11.16
CA TYR A 9 14.92 -4.29 -10.04
C TYR A 9 14.57 -3.23 -9.01
N GLN A 10 15.53 -2.40 -8.59
CA GLN A 10 15.30 -1.35 -7.62
C GLN A 10 14.26 -0.33 -8.13
N GLY A 11 14.33 0.03 -9.41
CA GLY A 11 13.33 0.87 -10.06
C GLY A 11 11.92 0.27 -10.03
N CYS A 12 11.78 -1.03 -10.27
CA CYS A 12 10.50 -1.74 -10.15
C CYS A 12 9.96 -1.72 -8.71
N VAL A 13 10.81 -1.93 -7.71
CA VAL A 13 10.43 -1.90 -6.29
C VAL A 13 9.97 -0.51 -5.87
N ASP A 14 10.69 0.53 -6.27
CA ASP A 14 10.35 1.92 -5.93
C ASP A 14 9.04 2.36 -6.57
N LEU A 15 8.81 1.96 -7.84
CA LEU A 15 7.56 2.20 -8.53
C LEU A 15 6.39 1.45 -7.87
N ASP A 16 6.58 0.20 -7.48
CA ASP A 16 5.57 -0.60 -6.77
C ASP A 16 5.17 0.07 -5.44
N HIS A 17 6.16 0.53 -4.65
CA HIS A 17 5.92 1.29 -3.43
C HIS A 17 5.13 2.57 -3.68
N TRP A 18 5.48 3.31 -4.75
CA TRP A 18 4.77 4.52 -5.14
C TRP A 18 3.31 4.24 -5.53
N ILE A 19 3.06 3.19 -6.33
CA ILE A 19 1.72 2.75 -6.73
C ILE A 19 0.89 2.38 -5.51
N ARG A 20 1.41 1.53 -4.62
CA ARG A 20 0.71 1.14 -3.37
C ARG A 20 0.35 2.36 -2.53
N ARG A 21 1.23 3.35 -2.41
CA ARG A 21 0.94 4.61 -1.72
C ARG A 21 -0.15 5.42 -2.42
N ARG A 22 -0.16 5.45 -3.76
CA ARG A 22 -1.18 6.15 -4.55
C ARG A 22 -2.55 5.48 -4.41
N VAL A 23 -2.60 4.15 -4.42
CA VAL A 23 -3.84 3.39 -4.16
C VAL A 23 -4.38 3.66 -2.76
N ARG A 24 -3.52 3.66 -1.73
CA ARG A 24 -3.93 4.06 -0.36
C ARG A 24 -4.51 5.48 -0.31
N MET A 25 -3.90 6.41 -1.04
CA MET A 25 -4.43 7.77 -1.17
C MET A 25 -5.82 7.76 -1.83
N CYS A 26 -6.04 6.95 -2.87
CA CYS A 26 -7.34 6.81 -3.53
C CYS A 26 -8.42 6.30 -2.55
N TYR A 27 -8.14 5.23 -1.80
CA TYR A 27 -9.03 4.75 -0.73
C TYR A 27 -9.33 5.85 0.30
N TRP A 28 -8.30 6.59 0.73
CA TRP A 28 -8.48 7.68 1.70
C TRP A 28 -9.35 8.82 1.17
N ARG A 29 -9.29 9.11 -0.14
CA ARG A 29 -10.18 10.08 -0.81
C ARG A 29 -11.60 9.55 -0.94
N GLN A 30 -11.76 8.26 -1.22
CA GLN A 30 -13.08 7.61 -1.27
C GLN A 30 -13.76 7.65 0.11
N TRP A 31 -13.00 7.50 1.20
CA TRP A 31 -13.50 7.65 2.56
C TRP A 31 -13.68 9.13 2.95
N ARG A 32 -14.65 9.81 2.31
CA ARG A 32 -14.81 11.26 2.43
C ARG A 32 -15.08 11.77 3.85
N LYS A 33 -15.90 11.06 4.62
CA LYS A 33 -16.34 11.52 5.96
C LYS A 33 -15.42 10.99 7.07
N PRO A 34 -15.10 11.77 8.12
CA PRO A 34 -14.29 11.29 9.25
C PRO A 34 -14.85 10.02 9.89
N ARG A 35 -16.17 9.94 10.09
CA ARG A 35 -16.84 8.72 10.61
C ARG A 35 -16.55 7.50 9.74
N THR A 36 -16.62 7.64 8.42
CA THR A 36 -16.32 6.57 7.46
C THR A 36 -14.86 6.14 7.51
N LYS A 37 -13.93 7.09 7.66
CA LYS A 37 -12.50 6.79 7.83
C LYS A 37 -12.27 5.96 9.10
N VAL A 38 -12.76 6.43 10.24
CA VAL A 38 -12.61 5.74 11.53
C VAL A 38 -13.21 4.33 11.45
N GLN A 39 -14.44 4.19 10.96
CA GLN A 39 -15.08 2.88 10.82
C GLN A 39 -14.29 1.92 9.92
N ASN A 40 -13.78 2.39 8.79
CA ASN A 40 -12.99 1.56 7.89
C ASN A 40 -11.64 1.14 8.47
N LEU A 41 -11.01 1.99 9.29
CA LEU A 41 -9.79 1.67 10.01
C LEU A 41 -10.06 0.62 11.11
N LEU A 42 -11.12 0.79 11.89
CA LEU A 42 -11.53 -0.15 12.94
C LEU A 42 -11.86 -1.53 12.38
N LYS A 43 -12.64 -1.58 11.28
CA LYS A 43 -12.98 -2.83 10.57
C LYS A 43 -11.75 -3.62 10.11
N ARG A 44 -10.60 -2.96 9.98
CA ARG A 44 -9.33 -3.53 9.52
C ARG A 44 -8.31 -3.64 10.66
N GLY A 45 -8.77 -3.65 11.92
CA GLY A 45 -7.95 -3.97 13.09
C GLY A 45 -7.07 -2.83 13.61
N VAL A 46 -7.26 -1.58 13.15
CA VAL A 46 -6.54 -0.43 13.72
C VAL A 46 -7.10 -0.11 15.10
N ARG A 47 -6.22 0.08 16.09
CA ARG A 47 -6.62 0.45 17.46
C ARG A 47 -7.47 1.72 17.47
N ILE A 48 -8.48 1.77 18.34
CA ILE A 48 -9.49 2.85 18.36
C ILE A 48 -8.86 4.25 18.44
N GLN A 49 -7.92 4.45 19.36
CA GLN A 49 -7.23 5.73 19.51
C GLN A 49 -6.52 6.17 18.22
N ALA A 50 -5.79 5.25 17.57
CA ALA A 50 -5.10 5.51 16.31
C ALA A 50 -6.08 5.76 15.16
N ALA A 51 -7.18 5.00 15.11
CA ALA A 51 -8.22 5.15 14.09
C ALA A 51 -8.90 6.52 14.18
N VAL A 52 -9.26 6.96 15.38
CA VAL A 52 -9.86 8.28 15.64
C VAL A 52 -8.88 9.40 15.27
N ALA A 53 -7.63 9.33 15.74
CA ALA A 53 -6.60 10.32 15.43
C ALA A 53 -6.32 10.43 13.92
N CYS A 54 -6.28 9.29 13.21
CA CYS A 54 -6.10 9.28 11.76
C CYS A 54 -7.34 9.81 11.02
N GLY A 55 -8.55 9.41 11.43
CA GLY A 55 -9.79 9.78 10.77
C GLY A 55 -10.14 11.28 10.84
N LEU A 56 -9.74 11.94 11.94
CA LEU A 56 -9.98 13.35 12.20
C LEU A 56 -8.86 14.27 11.71
N THR A 57 -7.80 13.74 11.10
CA THR A 57 -6.66 14.56 10.67
C THR A 57 -7.05 15.56 9.58
N SER A 58 -6.55 16.79 9.70
CA SER A 58 -6.61 17.83 8.67
C SER A 58 -5.54 17.67 7.58
N LYS A 59 -4.67 16.66 7.69
CA LYS A 59 -3.60 16.41 6.73
C LYS A 59 -4.17 15.98 5.38
N GLY A 60 -3.56 16.49 4.31
CA GLY A 60 -3.94 16.12 2.94
C GLY A 60 -3.82 14.62 2.66
N PRO A 61 -4.50 14.10 1.62
CA PRO A 61 -4.59 12.67 1.36
C PRO A 61 -3.23 11.98 1.10
N TRP A 62 -2.30 12.67 0.43
CA TRP A 62 -0.95 12.15 0.17
C TRP A 62 -0.10 12.02 1.43
N ARG A 63 -0.25 12.96 2.38
CA ARG A 63 0.44 12.89 3.67
C ARG A 63 -0.18 11.79 4.54
N SER A 64 -1.51 11.67 4.50
CA SER A 64 -2.25 10.64 5.24
C SER A 64 -1.93 9.23 4.76
N SER A 65 -1.73 9.00 3.46
CA SER A 65 -1.42 7.65 2.94
C SER A 65 -0.12 7.03 3.48
N LYS A 66 0.76 7.83 4.11
CA LYS A 66 1.99 7.35 4.78
C LYS A 66 1.79 7.10 6.29
N THR A 67 0.62 7.39 6.86
CA THR A 67 0.37 7.23 8.29
C THR A 67 0.27 5.74 8.67
N PRO A 68 0.87 5.30 9.79
CA PRO A 68 0.86 3.89 10.20
C PRO A 68 -0.54 3.26 10.28
N GLY A 69 -1.55 4.00 10.76
CA GLY A 69 -2.93 3.49 10.81
C GLY A 69 -3.51 3.17 9.43
N ILE A 70 -3.18 3.97 8.40
CA ILE A 70 -3.62 3.70 7.02
C ILE A 70 -2.80 2.57 6.39
N GLN A 71 -1.51 2.47 6.69
CA GLN A 71 -0.69 1.34 6.22
C GLN A 71 -1.12 0.01 6.84
N GLN A 72 -1.50 0.02 8.13
CA GLN A 72 -2.03 -1.16 8.80
C GLN A 72 -3.38 -1.56 8.20
N ALA A 73 -4.31 -0.61 8.07
CA ALA A 73 -5.63 -0.90 7.49
C ALA A 73 -5.53 -1.34 6.03
N LEU A 74 -4.79 -0.60 5.21
CA LEU A 74 -4.55 -0.90 3.80
C LEU A 74 -3.17 -1.54 3.64
N SER A 75 -2.98 -2.69 4.31
CA SER A 75 -1.75 -3.47 4.24
C SER A 75 -1.47 -3.95 2.82
N ASN A 76 -0.23 -4.35 2.53
CA ASN A 76 0.10 -4.90 1.22
C ASN A 76 -0.75 -6.15 0.92
N GLU A 77 -0.93 -7.02 1.91
CA GLU A 77 -1.80 -8.19 1.82
C GLU A 77 -3.27 -7.82 1.50
N TYR A 78 -3.80 -6.78 2.15
CA TYR A 78 -5.15 -6.31 1.85
C TYR A 78 -5.26 -5.81 0.40
N LEU A 79 -4.26 -5.05 -0.06
CA LEU A 79 -4.26 -4.51 -1.42
C LEU A 79 -4.14 -5.62 -2.47
N GLU A 80 -3.32 -6.63 -2.21
CA GLU A 80 -3.18 -7.83 -3.05
C GLU A 80 -4.51 -8.60 -3.14
N LYS A 81 -5.16 -8.87 -2.01
CA LYS A 81 -6.51 -9.48 -1.98
C LYS A 81 -7.56 -8.63 -2.68
N ALA A 82 -7.38 -7.31 -2.72
CA ALA A 82 -8.22 -6.38 -3.47
C ALA A 82 -7.88 -6.31 -4.97
N GLY A 83 -6.92 -7.11 -5.45
CA GLY A 83 -6.52 -7.23 -6.86
C GLY A 83 -5.37 -6.32 -7.28
N LEU A 84 -4.65 -5.68 -6.35
CA LEU A 84 -3.46 -4.91 -6.70
C LEU A 84 -2.28 -5.82 -7.01
N TYR A 85 -1.91 -5.91 -8.28
CA TYR A 85 -0.74 -6.65 -8.73
C TYR A 85 0.57 -6.05 -8.21
N SER A 86 1.51 -6.89 -7.78
CA SER A 86 2.85 -6.43 -7.41
C SER A 86 3.80 -6.45 -8.61
N LEU A 87 4.33 -5.28 -8.97
CA LEU A 87 5.32 -5.18 -10.04
C LEU A 87 6.62 -5.90 -9.68
N ARG A 88 6.97 -5.95 -8.40
CA ARG A 88 8.12 -6.71 -7.92
C ARG A 88 7.98 -8.19 -8.26
N ASP A 89 6.84 -8.79 -7.90
CA ASP A 89 6.63 -10.22 -8.08
C ASP A 89 6.52 -10.57 -9.57
N GLY A 90 5.93 -9.67 -10.37
CA GLY A 90 5.97 -9.78 -11.84
C GLY A 90 7.38 -9.71 -12.43
N TRP A 91 8.21 -8.79 -11.95
CA TRP A 91 9.60 -8.69 -12.40
C TRP A 91 10.39 -9.96 -12.06
N ILE A 92 10.19 -10.52 -10.86
CA ILE A 92 10.81 -11.79 -10.44
C ILE A 92 10.33 -12.93 -11.34
N ALA A 93 9.03 -13.03 -11.63
CA ALA A 93 8.48 -14.08 -12.48
C ALA A 93 9.07 -14.07 -13.90
N VAL A 94 9.32 -12.89 -14.47
CA VAL A 94 9.93 -12.77 -15.81
C VAL A 94 11.43 -13.13 -15.81
N HIS A 95 12.17 -12.73 -14.77
CA HIS A 95 13.64 -12.87 -14.76
C HIS A 95 14.15 -14.14 -14.07
N TYR A 96 13.35 -14.74 -13.18
CA TYR A 96 13.68 -15.93 -12.40
C TYR A 96 12.53 -16.96 -12.39
N PRO A 97 12.12 -17.49 -13.56
CA PRO A 97 10.99 -18.40 -13.65
C PRO A 97 11.19 -19.73 -12.89
N SER A 98 12.45 -20.15 -12.69
CA SER A 98 12.79 -21.39 -11.97
C SER A 98 12.58 -21.33 -10.46
N GLN A 99 12.34 -20.15 -9.87
CA GLN A 99 12.13 -19.98 -8.42
C GLN A 99 10.65 -20.08 -7.99
N ILE A 100 9.71 -20.22 -8.94
CA ILE A 100 8.27 -20.28 -8.66
C ILE A 100 7.76 -21.74 -8.60
N THR A 101 8.59 -22.71 -9.02
CA THR A 101 8.28 -24.15 -8.98
C THR A 101 8.88 -24.76 -7.71
N GLY A 102 8.12 -24.76 -6.62
CA GLY A 102 8.50 -25.35 -5.34
C GLY A 102 7.29 -25.50 -4.42
#